data_AF-A0A2V8LT55-F1
#
_entry.id   AF-A0A2V8LT55-F1
#
_cell.length_a   1.000
_cell.length_b   1.000
_cell.length_c   1.000
_cell.angle_alpha   90.00
_cell.angle_beta   90.00
_cell.angle_gamma   90.00
#
_symmetry.space_group_name_H-M   'P 1'
#
loop_
_entity.id
_entity.type
_entity.pdbx_description
1 polymer ?
#
loop_
_entity_poly.entity_id
_entity_poly.type
_entity_poly.pdbx_seq_one_letter_code
_entity_poly.pdbx_strand_id
1 'polypeptide(L)'
;MQKIRQANIFWALDEFKTSQAEEQRDSGWRMAPVDENTVPPAPRAKQAFIEAMESWDEKKADAAVAGLVRSAGANEIYELFYRFGARDFRDIGHKAIFVANSWRTLQFIGWQHAEPVLRSLAFALLHHDLKDTTPARSDDEADRPWRRNQELAARIGQRWMSGKVDDGATREMLDVLRAGSNNDACDKAVDLIGRGVSPQSIWDALFVSAGELLMRQPNIVMVHSVDSTNALRYNFQATSDEGTRKLLLLQNWTGKVADLRIDDVKPLALGNPSGAIQEILSDVSTNRMNAARKIHQYLNDGGKVQDLMNAARRLIFLKGQNAHDYKFSAAVLEDYFNVSPAWRGHFLATSAFTLKGSGDRDNPLVERTRAALKI
;
A
#
# COMPACT_ATOMS: atom_id res chain seq x y z
N MET A 1 25.12 8.46 14.11
CA MET A 1 23.98 8.76 13.22
C MET A 1 24.19 8.31 11.77
N GLN A 2 25.34 8.56 11.14
CA GLN A 2 25.61 8.12 9.74
C GLN A 2 25.70 6.59 9.57
N LYS A 3 26.16 5.86 10.60
CA LYS A 3 26.34 4.39 10.59
C LYS A 3 25.03 3.57 10.54
N ILE A 4 23.91 4.09 11.06
CA ILE A 4 22.59 3.42 11.01
C ILE A 4 21.95 3.57 9.63
N ARG A 5 22.28 4.63 8.88
CA ARG A 5 21.77 4.88 7.52
C ARG A 5 22.34 3.96 6.44
N GLN A 6 23.29 3.09 6.78
CA GLN A 6 23.80 2.09 5.83
C GLN A 6 23.08 0.75 5.98
N ALA A 7 22.47 0.47 7.14
CA ALA A 7 21.82 -0.81 7.43
C ALA A 7 20.66 -1.11 6.48
N ASN A 8 19.90 -0.10 6.05
CA ASN A 8 18.82 -0.25 5.07
C ASN A 8 19.33 -0.59 3.66
N ILE A 9 20.48 -0.05 3.25
CA ILE A 9 21.10 -0.37 1.95
C ILE A 9 21.58 -1.83 1.96
N PHE A 10 22.25 -2.25 3.04
CA PHE A 10 22.67 -3.65 3.17
C PHE A 10 21.47 -4.60 3.25
N TRP A 11 20.39 -4.21 3.92
CA TRP A 11 19.14 -4.98 3.89
C TRP A 11 18.58 -5.12 2.48
N ALA A 12 18.44 -4.02 1.73
CA ALA A 12 17.93 -4.08 0.37
C ALA A 12 18.81 -4.95 -0.55
N LEU A 13 20.13 -4.89 -0.38
CA LEU A 13 21.07 -5.72 -1.13
C LEU A 13 20.98 -7.21 -0.76
N ASP A 14 20.90 -7.52 0.54
CA ASP A 14 20.76 -8.89 1.05
C ASP A 14 19.43 -9.50 0.61
N GLU A 15 18.32 -8.76 0.72
CA GLU A 15 17.00 -9.17 0.22
C GLU A 15 17.03 -9.42 -1.30
N PHE A 16 17.60 -8.51 -2.08
CA PHE A 16 17.72 -8.67 -3.53
C PHE A 16 18.52 -9.91 -3.91
N LYS A 17 19.65 -10.17 -3.24
CA LYS A 17 20.49 -11.33 -3.51
C LYS A 17 19.87 -12.64 -3.02
N THR A 18 19.19 -12.62 -1.88
CA THR A 18 18.45 -13.76 -1.36
C THR A 18 17.31 -14.13 -2.30
N SER A 19 16.50 -13.15 -2.73
CA SER A 19 15.42 -13.35 -3.72
C SER A 19 15.94 -13.93 -5.04
N GLN A 20 17.09 -13.44 -5.54
CA GLN A 20 17.71 -13.99 -6.76
C GLN A 20 18.16 -15.45 -6.59
N ALA A 21 18.64 -15.83 -5.40
CA ALA A 21 19.07 -17.18 -5.11
C ALA A 21 17.90 -18.13 -4.88
N GLU A 22 16.82 -17.65 -4.26
CA GLU A 22 15.55 -18.36 -4.10
C GLU A 22 14.92 -18.67 -5.45
N GLU A 23 14.76 -17.68 -6.32
CA GLU A 23 14.22 -17.90 -7.67
C GLU A 23 15.05 -18.93 -8.45
N GLN A 24 16.39 -18.89 -8.34
CA GLN A 24 17.26 -19.89 -8.97
C GLN A 24 17.04 -21.32 -8.47
N ARG A 25 16.63 -21.50 -7.21
CA ARG A 25 16.33 -22.82 -6.64
C ARG A 25 14.93 -23.29 -7.01
N ASP A 26 13.98 -22.38 -7.13
CA ASP A 26 12.57 -22.71 -7.33
C ASP A 26 12.27 -23.05 -8.79
N SER A 27 12.39 -22.08 -9.70
CA SER A 27 12.09 -22.29 -11.12
C SER A 27 13.19 -21.80 -12.06
N GLY A 28 14.07 -20.92 -11.57
CA GLY A 28 15.07 -20.23 -12.35
C GLY A 28 14.47 -19.23 -13.34
N TRP A 29 13.23 -18.81 -13.13
CA TRP A 29 12.51 -17.96 -14.07
C TRP A 29 13.23 -16.63 -14.24
N ARG A 30 13.28 -16.17 -15.49
CA ARG A 30 13.79 -14.87 -15.88
C ARG A 30 12.93 -14.33 -16.99
N MET A 31 12.64 -13.04 -16.93
CA MET A 31 12.00 -12.33 -18.03
C MET A 31 12.91 -12.39 -19.27
N ALA A 32 12.39 -12.96 -20.36
CA ALA A 32 13.12 -13.08 -21.62
C ALA A 32 13.38 -11.70 -22.26
N PRO A 33 14.36 -11.59 -23.17
CA PRO A 33 14.45 -10.43 -24.05
C PRO A 33 13.12 -10.18 -24.78
N VAL A 34 12.80 -8.91 -25.04
CA VAL A 34 11.60 -8.58 -25.81
C VAL A 34 11.74 -9.11 -27.24
N ASP A 35 10.65 -9.64 -27.80
CA ASP A 35 10.61 -9.99 -29.23
C ASP A 35 10.42 -8.72 -30.06
N GLU A 36 11.52 -8.18 -30.58
CA GLU A 36 11.55 -6.93 -31.35
C GLU A 36 10.63 -6.94 -32.58
N ASN A 37 10.29 -8.10 -33.14
CA ASN A 37 9.37 -8.18 -34.29
C ASN A 37 7.91 -7.89 -33.91
N THR A 38 7.59 -7.98 -32.62
CA THR A 38 6.22 -7.80 -32.10
C THR A 38 6.01 -6.43 -31.46
N VAL A 39 7.07 -5.64 -31.30
CA VAL A 39 7.00 -4.31 -30.69
C VAL A 39 6.21 -3.38 -31.61
N PRO A 40 5.08 -2.81 -31.15
CA PRO A 40 4.27 -1.93 -31.98
C PRO A 40 5.01 -0.61 -32.25
N PRO A 41 4.77 0.01 -33.43
CA PRO A 41 5.31 1.34 -33.70
C PRO A 41 4.73 2.37 -32.73
N ALA A 42 5.48 3.45 -32.48
CA ALA A 42 5.14 4.49 -31.49
C ALA A 42 3.67 4.95 -31.52
N PRO A 43 3.05 5.27 -32.68
CA PRO A 43 1.65 5.72 -32.71
C PRO A 43 0.63 4.66 -32.26
N ARG A 44 0.99 3.37 -32.26
CA ARG A 44 0.10 2.25 -31.90
C ARG A 44 0.39 1.68 -30.51
N ALA A 45 1.54 2.00 -29.91
CA ALA A 45 2.02 1.36 -28.69
C ALA A 45 1.05 1.50 -27.50
N LYS A 46 0.52 2.70 -27.26
CA LYS A 46 -0.46 2.95 -26.18
C LYS A 46 -1.73 2.11 -26.34
N GLN A 47 -2.34 2.16 -27.51
CA GLN A 47 -3.57 1.42 -27.78
C GLN A 47 -3.33 -0.09 -27.74
N ALA A 48 -2.19 -0.56 -28.25
CA ALA A 48 -1.83 -1.98 -28.19
C ALA A 48 -1.63 -2.45 -26.74
N PHE A 49 -1.05 -1.61 -25.89
CA PHE A 49 -0.88 -1.91 -24.47
C PHE A 49 -2.24 -1.99 -23.76
N ILE A 50 -3.14 -1.04 -23.99
CA ILE A 50 -4.51 -1.07 -23.44
C ILE A 50 -5.22 -2.37 -23.85
N GLU A 51 -5.25 -2.67 -25.15
CA GLU A 51 -5.90 -3.88 -25.67
C GLU A 51 -5.33 -5.15 -25.04
N ALA A 52 -4.01 -5.26 -24.93
CA ALA A 52 -3.36 -6.42 -24.32
C ALA A 52 -3.68 -6.55 -22.83
N MET A 53 -3.66 -5.44 -22.08
CA MET A 53 -3.97 -5.41 -20.66
C MET A 53 -5.44 -5.75 -20.39
N GLU A 54 -6.37 -5.29 -21.24
CA GLU A 54 -7.81 -5.59 -21.17
C GLU A 54 -8.13 -7.04 -21.55
N SER A 55 -7.38 -7.64 -22.47
CA SER A 55 -7.57 -9.04 -22.86
C SER A 55 -6.80 -10.05 -22.00
N TRP A 56 -6.02 -9.59 -21.01
CA TRP A 56 -5.07 -10.41 -20.25
C TRP A 56 -4.09 -11.19 -21.16
N ASP A 57 -3.56 -10.53 -22.19
CA ASP A 57 -2.59 -11.12 -23.13
C ASP A 57 -1.16 -10.73 -22.74
N GLU A 58 -0.51 -11.55 -21.92
CA GLU A 58 0.82 -11.30 -21.37
C GLU A 58 1.88 -11.03 -22.44
N LYS A 59 1.87 -11.81 -23.52
CA LYS A 59 2.85 -11.68 -24.60
C LYS A 59 2.69 -10.36 -25.34
N LYS A 60 1.44 -9.99 -25.67
CA LYS A 60 1.20 -8.68 -26.31
C LYS A 60 1.46 -7.52 -25.37
N ALA A 61 1.19 -7.68 -24.07
CA ALA A 61 1.44 -6.64 -23.09
C ALA A 61 2.95 -6.37 -22.96
N ASP A 62 3.77 -7.42 -22.95
CA ASP A 62 5.23 -7.32 -22.92
C ASP A 62 5.81 -6.56 -24.12
N ALA A 63 5.38 -6.93 -25.33
CA ALA A 63 5.80 -6.23 -26.55
C ALA A 63 5.30 -4.78 -26.60
N ALA A 64 4.03 -4.56 -26.23
CA ALA A 64 3.41 -3.25 -26.28
C ALA A 64 3.99 -2.27 -25.24
N VAL A 65 4.30 -2.73 -24.03
CA VAL A 65 4.92 -1.89 -23.01
C VAL A 65 6.36 -1.51 -23.37
N ALA A 66 7.10 -2.40 -24.05
CA ALA A 66 8.42 -2.04 -24.59
C ALA A 66 8.31 -0.89 -25.61
N GLY A 67 7.39 -1.00 -26.58
CA GLY A 67 7.13 0.08 -27.55
C GLY A 67 6.64 1.37 -26.88
N LEU A 68 5.81 1.24 -25.86
CA LEU A 68 5.23 2.38 -25.13
C LEU A 68 6.30 3.13 -24.33
N VAL A 69 7.17 2.43 -23.61
CA VAL A 69 8.27 3.05 -22.84
C VAL A 69 9.27 3.78 -23.72
N ARG A 70 9.50 3.28 -24.95
CA ARG A 70 10.40 3.90 -25.91
C ARG A 70 9.83 5.17 -26.57
N SER A 71 8.53 5.40 -26.48
CA SER A 71 7.84 6.44 -27.26
C SER A 71 7.00 7.44 -26.45
N ALA A 72 6.54 7.08 -25.25
CA ALA A 72 5.66 7.92 -24.43
C ALA A 72 6.38 8.54 -23.23
N GLY A 73 5.80 9.63 -22.71
CA GLY A 73 6.28 10.27 -21.49
C GLY A 73 5.91 9.49 -20.22
N ALA A 74 6.73 9.62 -19.18
CA ALA A 74 6.56 8.98 -17.87
C ALA A 74 5.13 9.03 -17.33
N ASN A 75 4.53 10.22 -17.31
CA ASN A 75 3.16 10.42 -16.79
C ASN A 75 2.12 9.70 -17.65
N GLU A 76 2.23 9.80 -18.98
CA GLU A 76 1.29 9.13 -19.90
C GLU A 76 1.28 7.61 -19.70
N ILE A 77 2.46 7.02 -19.48
CA ILE A 77 2.61 5.61 -19.18
C ILE A 77 1.92 5.26 -17.86
N TYR A 78 2.19 6.03 -16.81
CA TYR A 78 1.70 5.71 -15.47
C TYR A 78 0.21 5.95 -15.27
N GLU A 79 -0.44 6.84 -16.02
CA GLU A 79 -1.91 6.93 -16.02
C GLU A 79 -2.56 5.57 -16.35
N LEU A 80 -1.95 4.79 -17.25
CA LEU A 80 -2.41 3.43 -17.56
C LEU A 80 -2.15 2.47 -16.40
N PHE A 81 -0.96 2.53 -15.79
CA PHE A 81 -0.61 1.65 -14.67
C PHE A 81 -1.41 1.93 -13.40
N TYR A 82 -1.73 3.19 -13.08
CA TYR A 82 -2.60 3.52 -11.95
C TYR A 82 -3.98 2.88 -12.09
N ARG A 83 -4.55 2.90 -13.30
CA ARG A 83 -5.83 2.25 -13.60
C ARG A 83 -5.71 0.72 -13.56
N PHE A 84 -4.75 0.14 -14.28
CA PHE A 84 -4.65 -1.31 -14.40
C PHE A 84 -4.20 -1.99 -13.09
N GLY A 85 -3.40 -1.30 -12.27
CA GLY A 85 -2.94 -1.80 -10.98
C GLY A 85 -4.02 -1.87 -9.90
N ALA A 86 -5.13 -1.17 -10.09
CA ALA A 86 -6.25 -1.18 -9.15
C ALA A 86 -7.29 -2.28 -9.43
N ARG A 87 -7.25 -2.96 -10.59
CA ARG A 87 -8.39 -3.75 -11.10
C ARG A 87 -8.87 -4.88 -10.20
N ASP A 88 -8.02 -5.48 -9.40
CA ASP A 88 -8.40 -6.60 -8.55
C ASP A 88 -7.45 -6.72 -7.35
N PHE A 89 -7.89 -7.48 -6.35
CA PHE A 89 -7.13 -7.78 -5.13
C PHE A 89 -6.50 -9.19 -5.16
N ARG A 90 -6.40 -9.85 -6.32
CA ARG A 90 -5.60 -11.07 -6.41
C ARG A 90 -4.16 -10.75 -6.02
N ASP A 91 -3.51 -11.75 -5.45
CA ASP A 91 -2.22 -11.56 -4.78
C ASP A 91 -2.30 -10.44 -3.72
N ILE A 92 -3.36 -10.45 -2.89
CA ILE A 92 -3.52 -9.61 -1.70
C ILE A 92 -3.22 -8.12 -1.91
N GLY A 93 -3.57 -7.58 -3.09
CA GLY A 93 -3.40 -6.16 -3.42
C GLY A 93 -1.98 -5.74 -3.80
N HIS A 94 -1.08 -6.68 -4.09
CA HIS A 94 0.28 -6.41 -4.56
C HIS A 94 0.32 -5.57 -5.84
N LYS A 95 -0.67 -5.72 -6.74
CA LYS A 95 -0.74 -4.98 -8.01
C LYS A 95 -0.66 -3.46 -7.81
N ALA A 96 -1.46 -2.89 -6.92
CA ALA A 96 -1.43 -1.46 -6.61
C ALA A 96 -0.11 -1.05 -5.93
N ILE A 97 0.40 -1.91 -5.02
CA ILE A 97 1.67 -1.72 -4.32
C ILE A 97 2.84 -1.67 -5.31
N PHE A 98 2.88 -2.57 -6.29
CA PHE A 98 3.91 -2.61 -7.32
C PHE A 98 3.89 -1.37 -8.19
N VAL A 99 2.71 -0.88 -8.61
CA VAL A 99 2.60 0.38 -9.37
C VAL A 99 3.13 1.57 -8.57
N ALA A 100 2.71 1.69 -7.32
CA ALA A 100 3.11 2.80 -6.47
C ALA A 100 4.63 2.80 -6.19
N ASN A 101 5.23 1.61 -6.03
CA ASN A 101 6.66 1.47 -5.76
C ASN A 101 7.54 1.46 -7.02
N SER A 102 7.04 1.01 -8.17
CA SER A 102 7.77 1.09 -9.43
C SER A 102 7.96 2.55 -9.85
N TRP A 103 6.93 3.40 -9.65
CA TRP A 103 7.03 4.84 -9.90
C TRP A 103 8.12 5.46 -9.03
N ARG A 104 8.03 5.25 -7.71
CA ARG A 104 8.99 5.76 -6.72
C ARG A 104 10.42 5.28 -7.01
N THR A 105 10.57 4.00 -7.37
CA THR A 105 11.85 3.40 -7.73
C THR A 105 12.46 4.10 -8.94
N LEU A 106 11.69 4.31 -10.02
CA LEU A 106 12.19 4.98 -11.23
C LEU A 106 12.57 6.45 -11.00
N GLN A 107 11.96 7.13 -10.03
CA GLN A 107 12.42 8.47 -9.62
C GLN A 107 13.81 8.43 -8.96
N PHE A 108 14.19 7.31 -8.36
CA PHE A 108 15.45 7.17 -7.64
C PHE A 108 16.57 6.60 -8.53
N ILE A 109 16.28 5.53 -9.29
CA ILE A 109 17.29 4.86 -10.12
C ILE A 109 17.41 5.47 -11.52
N GLY A 110 16.42 6.26 -11.94
CA GLY A 110 16.38 6.90 -13.25
C GLY A 110 15.62 6.11 -14.31
N TRP A 111 15.00 6.85 -15.23
CA TRP A 111 14.11 6.32 -16.27
C TRP A 111 14.82 5.55 -17.39
N GLN A 112 16.15 5.63 -17.49
CA GLN A 112 16.93 4.76 -18.37
C GLN A 112 16.77 3.26 -18.03
N HIS A 113 16.26 2.93 -16.84
CA HIS A 113 15.93 1.57 -16.42
C HIS A 113 14.43 1.23 -16.55
N ALA A 114 13.62 2.09 -17.17
CA ALA A 114 12.17 1.94 -17.20
C ALA A 114 11.68 0.71 -17.95
N GLU A 115 12.30 0.35 -19.07
CA GLU A 115 11.82 -0.78 -19.91
C GLU A 115 11.76 -2.10 -19.14
N PRO A 116 12.84 -2.61 -18.51
CA PRO A 116 12.74 -3.85 -17.74
C PRO A 116 11.81 -3.75 -16.53
N VAL A 117 11.73 -2.58 -15.87
CA VAL A 117 10.84 -2.37 -14.72
C VAL A 117 9.37 -2.46 -15.16
N LEU A 118 9.01 -1.80 -16.26
CA LEU A 118 7.63 -1.69 -16.72
C LEU A 118 7.14 -2.94 -17.45
N ARG A 119 8.05 -3.68 -18.11
CA ARG A 119 7.77 -5.04 -18.60
C ARG A 119 7.45 -5.99 -17.46
N SER A 120 8.28 -6.00 -16.42
CA SER A 120 8.03 -6.81 -15.21
C SER A 120 6.74 -6.40 -14.49
N LEU A 121 6.43 -5.10 -14.45
CA LEU A 121 5.20 -4.59 -13.85
C LEU A 121 3.97 -5.04 -14.65
N ALA A 122 3.98 -4.90 -15.98
CA ALA A 122 2.88 -5.33 -16.83
C ALA A 122 2.60 -6.83 -16.67
N PHE A 123 3.65 -7.66 -16.62
CA PHE A 123 3.54 -9.07 -16.30
C PHE A 123 2.87 -9.32 -14.94
N ALA A 124 3.35 -8.66 -13.88
CA ALA A 124 2.76 -8.81 -12.54
C ALA A 124 1.29 -8.38 -12.46
N LEU A 125 0.90 -7.33 -13.19
CA LEU A 125 -0.48 -6.85 -13.23
C LEU A 125 -1.45 -7.80 -13.95
N LEU A 126 -0.93 -8.68 -14.83
CA LEU A 126 -1.70 -9.69 -15.54
C LEU A 126 -1.81 -11.02 -14.81
N HIS A 127 -1.08 -11.20 -13.71
CA HIS A 127 -1.18 -12.41 -12.89
C HIS A 127 -2.63 -12.74 -12.51
N HIS A 128 -3.00 -14.02 -12.66
CA HIS A 128 -4.30 -14.58 -12.32
C HIS A 128 -4.17 -16.03 -11.83
N ASP A 129 -5.06 -16.41 -10.90
CA ASP A 129 -5.00 -17.72 -10.23
C ASP A 129 -5.75 -18.84 -10.98
N LEU A 130 -6.48 -18.49 -12.04
CA LEU A 130 -7.31 -19.44 -12.75
C LEU A 130 -6.58 -20.13 -13.89
N LYS A 131 -6.65 -21.46 -13.88
CA LYS A 131 -6.18 -22.31 -14.96
C LYS A 131 -7.14 -22.22 -16.15
N ASP A 132 -6.59 -22.10 -17.36
CA ASP A 132 -7.31 -22.14 -18.64
C ASP A 132 -8.36 -21.03 -18.86
N THR A 133 -8.41 -19.99 -18.02
CA THR A 133 -9.24 -18.79 -18.21
C THR A 133 -8.55 -17.54 -17.66
N THR A 134 -9.06 -16.36 -17.99
CA THR A 134 -8.58 -15.06 -17.50
C THR A 134 -9.76 -14.21 -17.03
N PRO A 135 -9.53 -13.16 -16.22
CA PRO A 135 -10.57 -12.20 -15.86
C PRO A 135 -11.31 -11.53 -17.03
N ALA A 136 -10.73 -11.56 -18.24
CA ALA A 136 -11.38 -11.11 -19.46
C ALA A 136 -12.48 -12.05 -19.96
N ARG A 137 -12.48 -13.31 -19.48
CA ARG A 137 -13.36 -14.40 -19.91
C ARG A 137 -14.17 -15.03 -18.77
N SER A 138 -13.89 -14.68 -17.52
CA SER A 138 -14.60 -15.18 -16.33
C SER A 138 -15.30 -14.06 -15.54
N ASP A 139 -16.28 -14.46 -14.73
CA ASP A 139 -16.96 -13.59 -13.76
C ASP A 139 -16.64 -13.98 -12.31
N ASP A 140 -15.37 -13.85 -11.92
CA ASP A 140 -14.91 -14.25 -10.59
C ASP A 140 -15.18 -13.17 -9.54
N GLU A 141 -15.29 -13.59 -8.28
CA GLU A 141 -15.51 -12.69 -7.14
C GLU A 141 -14.47 -11.58 -7.02
N ALA A 142 -13.21 -11.85 -7.41
CA ALA A 142 -12.14 -10.87 -7.37
C ALA A 142 -12.29 -9.73 -8.40
N ASP A 143 -13.02 -9.95 -9.51
CA ASP A 143 -13.18 -8.99 -10.61
C ASP A 143 -14.49 -8.20 -10.54
N ARG A 144 -15.52 -8.80 -9.92
CA ARG A 144 -16.85 -8.19 -9.79
C ARG A 144 -16.83 -6.78 -9.18
N PRO A 145 -16.06 -6.50 -8.09
CA PRO A 145 -16.01 -5.16 -7.52
C PRO A 145 -15.55 -4.11 -8.52
N TRP A 146 -14.53 -4.40 -9.33
CA TRP A 146 -14.02 -3.44 -10.32
C TRP A 146 -15.01 -3.13 -11.43
N ARG A 147 -15.69 -4.15 -11.98
CA ARG A 147 -16.74 -3.95 -12.99
C ARG A 147 -17.85 -3.06 -12.45
N ARG A 148 -18.34 -3.34 -11.23
CA ARG A 148 -19.36 -2.53 -10.57
C ARG A 148 -18.86 -1.12 -10.25
N ASN A 149 -17.62 -0.98 -9.80
CA ASN A 149 -17.05 0.32 -9.44
C ASN A 149 -16.91 1.26 -10.63
N GLN A 150 -16.77 0.74 -11.86
CA GLN A 150 -16.86 1.57 -13.07
C GLN A 150 -18.24 2.21 -13.25
N GLU A 151 -19.32 1.47 -12.97
CA GLU A 151 -20.68 2.01 -13.00
C GLU A 151 -20.92 3.03 -11.88
N LEU A 152 -20.42 2.76 -10.68
CA LEU A 152 -20.53 3.68 -9.53
C LEU A 152 -19.73 4.96 -9.73
N ALA A 153 -18.50 4.86 -10.26
CA ALA A 153 -17.67 6.01 -10.57
C ALA A 153 -18.36 6.97 -11.55
N ALA A 154 -19.12 6.44 -12.52
CA ALA A 154 -19.90 7.27 -13.45
C ALA A 154 -21.04 8.05 -12.77
N ARG A 155 -21.52 7.60 -11.60
CA ARG A 155 -22.57 8.29 -10.81
C ARG A 155 -22.02 9.38 -9.90
N ILE A 156 -20.71 9.38 -9.62
CA ILE A 156 -20.07 10.41 -8.79
C ILE A 156 -19.98 11.72 -9.59
N GLY A 157 -20.69 12.75 -9.10
CA GLY A 157 -20.78 14.05 -9.76
C GLY A 157 -19.45 14.81 -9.86
N GLN A 158 -19.37 15.77 -10.78
CA GLN A 158 -18.16 16.55 -11.13
C GLN A 158 -17.52 17.34 -9.96
N ARG A 159 -18.30 17.65 -8.91
CA ARG A 159 -17.83 18.43 -7.74
C ARG A 159 -17.50 17.59 -6.51
N TRP A 160 -17.34 16.28 -6.67
CA TRP A 160 -17.13 15.33 -5.57
C TRP A 160 -15.90 15.63 -4.69
N MET A 161 -14.85 16.24 -5.23
CA MET A 161 -13.67 16.65 -4.46
C MET A 161 -13.87 17.90 -3.58
N SER A 162 -14.99 18.62 -3.73
CA SER A 162 -15.25 19.90 -3.04
C SER A 162 -16.11 19.78 -1.77
N GLY A 163 -16.36 18.55 -1.33
CA GLY A 163 -17.12 18.29 -0.11
C GLY A 163 -16.41 18.76 1.17
N LYS A 164 -17.13 18.73 2.29
CA LYS A 164 -16.61 19.10 3.61
C LYS A 164 -16.11 17.87 4.36
N VAL A 165 -14.97 17.99 5.04
CA VAL A 165 -14.49 16.96 5.97
C VAL A 165 -15.49 16.88 7.13
N ASP A 166 -15.90 15.66 7.45
CA ASP A 166 -16.93 15.33 8.43
C ASP A 166 -16.54 14.05 9.19
N ASP A 167 -16.34 14.16 10.51
CA ASP A 167 -15.98 13.04 11.39
C ASP A 167 -17.15 12.06 11.61
N GLY A 168 -18.39 12.55 11.55
CA GLY A 168 -19.58 11.72 11.60
C GLY A 168 -19.67 10.83 10.37
N ALA A 169 -19.39 11.36 9.19
CA ALA A 169 -19.32 10.58 7.96
C ALA A 169 -18.22 9.52 7.99
N THR A 170 -17.06 9.83 8.58
CA THR A 170 -15.99 8.83 8.80
C THR A 170 -16.49 7.67 9.69
N ARG A 171 -17.24 7.96 10.75
CA ARG A 171 -17.85 6.93 11.62
C ARG A 171 -18.91 6.11 10.88
N GLU A 172 -19.80 6.76 10.12
CA GLU A 172 -20.80 6.07 9.29
C GLU A 172 -20.12 5.09 8.33
N MET A 173 -19.03 5.51 7.69
CA MET A 173 -18.26 4.66 6.77
C MET A 173 -17.55 3.51 7.51
N LEU A 174 -16.94 3.77 8.67
CA LEU A 174 -16.30 2.73 9.50
C LEU A 174 -17.31 1.64 9.92
N ASP A 175 -18.52 2.02 10.31
CA ASP A 175 -19.55 1.05 10.70
C ASP A 175 -19.93 0.12 9.54
N VAL A 176 -20.01 0.66 8.31
CA VAL A 176 -20.22 -0.15 7.10
C VAL A 176 -19.02 -1.04 6.80
N LEU A 177 -17.78 -0.52 6.91
CA LEU A 177 -16.56 -1.32 6.68
C LEU A 177 -16.43 -2.49 7.67
N ARG A 178 -16.91 -2.32 8.90
CA ARG A 178 -16.85 -3.34 9.96
C ARG A 178 -17.88 -4.47 9.79
N ALA A 179 -19.04 -4.19 9.21
CA ALA A 179 -20.19 -5.11 9.23
C ALA A 179 -20.74 -5.48 7.83
N GLY A 180 -20.52 -4.63 6.84
CA GLY A 180 -21.07 -4.74 5.49
C GLY A 180 -20.26 -5.63 4.56
N SER A 181 -20.67 -5.63 3.29
CA SER A 181 -19.97 -6.20 2.15
C SER A 181 -19.17 -5.13 1.40
N ASN A 182 -18.35 -5.56 0.43
CA ASN A 182 -17.70 -4.64 -0.52
C ASN A 182 -18.71 -3.72 -1.21
N ASN A 183 -19.88 -4.23 -1.55
CA ASN A 183 -20.92 -3.45 -2.21
C ASN A 183 -21.49 -2.37 -1.29
N ASP A 184 -21.77 -2.71 -0.03
CA ASP A 184 -22.29 -1.77 0.96
C ASP A 184 -21.28 -0.64 1.20
N ALA A 185 -19.98 -0.97 1.29
CA ALA A 185 -18.93 0.03 1.46
C ALA A 185 -18.83 0.98 0.26
N CYS A 186 -18.86 0.46 -0.97
CA CYS A 186 -18.82 1.30 -2.18
C CYS A 186 -20.06 2.19 -2.28
N ASP A 187 -21.25 1.65 -1.98
CA ASP A 187 -22.51 2.40 -2.01
C ASP A 187 -22.52 3.49 -0.95
N LYS A 188 -22.02 3.19 0.26
CA LYS A 188 -21.88 4.18 1.34
C LYS A 188 -20.91 5.29 0.95
N ALA A 189 -19.78 4.98 0.31
CA ALA A 189 -18.86 5.99 -0.17
C ALA A 189 -19.52 6.94 -1.18
N VAL A 190 -20.26 6.40 -2.16
CA VAL A 190 -20.99 7.22 -3.16
C VAL A 190 -22.10 8.05 -2.51
N ASP A 191 -22.86 7.48 -1.57
CA ASP A 191 -23.92 8.18 -0.80
C ASP A 191 -23.35 9.38 -0.03
N LEU A 192 -22.28 9.16 0.75
CA LEU A 192 -21.64 10.23 1.53
C LEU A 192 -21.10 11.35 0.63
N ILE A 193 -20.43 11.00 -0.47
CA ILE A 193 -19.97 11.99 -1.46
C ILE A 193 -21.14 12.76 -2.05
N GLY A 194 -22.26 12.08 -2.38
CA GLY A 194 -23.49 12.70 -2.88
C GLY A 194 -24.12 13.67 -1.89
N ARG A 195 -23.97 13.42 -0.59
CA ARG A 195 -24.38 14.32 0.51
C ARG A 195 -23.44 15.52 0.72
N GLY A 196 -22.38 15.65 -0.07
CA GLY A 196 -21.42 16.74 0.02
C GLY A 196 -20.29 16.49 1.02
N VAL A 197 -20.04 15.24 1.41
CA VAL A 197 -18.89 14.84 2.23
C VAL A 197 -17.62 14.84 1.37
N SER A 198 -16.52 15.32 1.94
CA SER A 198 -15.21 15.26 1.30
C SER A 198 -14.74 13.81 1.16
N PRO A 199 -14.09 13.42 0.04
CA PRO A 199 -13.42 12.13 -0.08
C PRO A 199 -12.39 11.88 1.02
N GLN A 200 -11.88 12.94 1.68
CA GLN A 200 -10.98 12.80 2.82
C GLN A 200 -11.62 12.03 3.98
N SER A 201 -12.89 12.24 4.31
CA SER A 201 -13.58 11.46 5.36
C SER A 201 -13.68 9.98 5.01
N ILE A 202 -13.86 9.66 3.72
CA ILE A 202 -13.88 8.28 3.24
C ILE A 202 -12.49 7.67 3.39
N TRP A 203 -11.44 8.38 2.97
CA TRP A 203 -10.06 7.94 3.16
C TRP A 203 -9.68 7.76 4.62
N ASP A 204 -10.11 8.64 5.52
CA ASP A 204 -9.88 8.49 6.96
C ASP A 204 -10.47 7.17 7.47
N ALA A 205 -11.69 6.82 7.05
CA ALA A 205 -12.32 5.56 7.40
C ALA A 205 -11.57 4.35 6.82
N LEU A 206 -11.10 4.44 5.57
CA LEU A 206 -10.34 3.38 4.92
C LEU A 206 -8.99 3.13 5.63
N PHE A 207 -8.25 4.19 5.97
CA PHE A 207 -7.00 4.08 6.72
C PHE A 207 -7.20 3.46 8.09
N VAL A 208 -8.19 3.96 8.83
CA VAL A 208 -8.50 3.47 10.18
C VAL A 208 -8.96 2.01 10.12
N SER A 209 -9.80 1.64 9.15
CA SER A 209 -10.28 0.27 8.95
C SER A 209 -9.13 -0.69 8.60
N ALA A 210 -8.19 -0.30 7.75
CA ALA A 210 -7.00 -1.10 7.45
C ALA A 210 -6.15 -1.34 8.72
N GLY A 211 -5.98 -0.31 9.55
CA GLY A 211 -5.35 -0.44 10.85
C GLY A 211 -6.10 -1.38 11.80
N GLU A 212 -7.44 -1.31 11.84
CA GLU A 212 -8.26 -2.20 12.68
C GLU A 212 -8.15 -3.67 12.26
N LEU A 213 -8.15 -3.95 10.95
CA LEU A 213 -7.92 -5.29 10.41
C LEU A 213 -6.60 -5.86 10.93
N LEU A 214 -5.53 -5.04 10.90
CA LEU A 214 -4.22 -5.41 11.42
C LEU A 214 -4.23 -5.69 12.92
N MET A 215 -4.87 -4.83 13.72
CA MET A 215 -4.97 -5.02 15.17
C MET A 215 -5.68 -6.33 15.52
N ARG A 216 -6.74 -6.65 14.78
CA ARG A 216 -7.60 -7.82 15.02
C ARG A 216 -6.91 -9.12 14.61
N GLN A 217 -6.12 -9.09 13.55
CA GLN A 217 -5.39 -10.26 13.07
C GLN A 217 -3.99 -9.88 12.57
N PRO A 218 -2.99 -9.72 13.47
CA PRO A 218 -1.63 -9.32 13.11
C PRO A 218 -0.89 -10.41 12.32
N ASN A 219 -1.17 -10.50 11.01
CA ASN A 219 -0.54 -11.43 10.09
C ASN A 219 -0.20 -10.75 8.76
N ILE A 220 0.44 -11.49 7.86
CA ILE A 220 0.88 -10.98 6.56
C ILE A 220 -0.30 -10.45 5.75
N VAL A 221 -1.44 -11.15 5.72
CA VAL A 221 -2.61 -10.70 4.95
C VAL A 221 -3.11 -9.34 5.42
N MET A 222 -3.21 -9.11 6.74
CA MET A 222 -3.69 -7.82 7.25
C MET A 222 -2.67 -6.70 7.18
N VAL A 223 -1.37 -7.00 7.12
CA VAL A 223 -0.36 -6.00 6.75
C VAL A 223 -0.64 -5.45 5.35
N HIS A 224 -1.07 -6.28 4.41
CA HIS A 224 -1.42 -5.83 3.06
C HIS A 224 -2.67 -4.96 3.03
N SER A 225 -3.59 -5.07 4.00
CA SER A 225 -4.70 -4.11 4.07
C SER A 225 -4.19 -2.67 4.24
N VAL A 226 -3.11 -2.46 5.02
CA VAL A 226 -2.48 -1.15 5.23
C VAL A 226 -1.66 -0.73 4.00
N ASP A 227 -0.81 -1.62 3.49
CA ASP A 227 0.07 -1.30 2.35
C ASP A 227 -0.71 -1.08 1.05
N SER A 228 -1.78 -1.84 0.82
CA SER A 228 -2.67 -1.62 -0.33
C SER A 228 -3.44 -0.31 -0.19
N THR A 229 -3.93 0.03 1.02
CA THR A 229 -4.57 1.32 1.27
C THR A 229 -3.61 2.49 1.00
N ASN A 230 -2.36 2.38 1.45
CA ASN A 230 -1.30 3.34 1.14
C ASN A 230 -1.10 3.49 -0.37
N ALA A 231 -0.93 2.36 -1.07
CA ALA A 231 -0.65 2.37 -2.50
C ALA A 231 -1.81 2.96 -3.31
N LEU A 232 -3.05 2.64 -2.96
CA LEU A 232 -4.25 3.19 -3.58
C LEU A 232 -4.36 4.70 -3.33
N ARG A 233 -4.11 5.17 -2.10
CA ARG A 233 -4.08 6.60 -1.79
C ARG A 233 -2.98 7.33 -2.55
N TYR A 234 -1.79 6.74 -2.62
CA TYR A 234 -0.67 7.30 -3.37
C TYR A 234 -1.04 7.45 -4.86
N ASN A 235 -1.55 6.37 -5.47
CA ASN A 235 -1.97 6.38 -6.87
C ASN A 235 -3.12 7.40 -7.10
N PHE A 236 -4.02 7.56 -6.12
CA PHE A 236 -5.12 8.55 -6.16
C PHE A 236 -4.60 9.99 -6.21
N GLN A 237 -3.52 10.27 -5.48
CA GLN A 237 -2.85 11.57 -5.46
C GLN A 237 -1.99 11.79 -6.71
N ALA A 238 -1.42 10.72 -7.27
CA ALA A 238 -0.51 10.79 -8.42
C ALA A 238 -1.23 10.90 -9.77
N THR A 239 -2.37 10.22 -9.94
CA THR A 239 -3.15 10.27 -11.19
C THR A 239 -3.78 11.64 -11.41
N SER A 240 -3.73 12.11 -12.65
CA SER A 240 -4.48 13.28 -13.13
C SER A 240 -5.84 12.91 -13.72
N ASP A 241 -6.09 11.63 -14.01
CA ASP A 241 -7.36 11.14 -14.56
C ASP A 241 -8.44 11.04 -13.47
N GLU A 242 -9.53 11.80 -13.65
CA GLU A 242 -10.62 11.85 -12.67
C GLU A 242 -11.34 10.50 -12.52
N GLY A 243 -11.51 9.77 -13.63
CA GLY A 243 -12.15 8.45 -13.61
C GLY A 243 -11.35 7.44 -12.79
N THR A 244 -10.05 7.38 -13.02
CA THR A 244 -9.10 6.55 -12.27
C THR A 244 -9.06 6.95 -10.80
N ARG A 245 -9.11 8.25 -10.48
CA ARG A 245 -9.18 8.72 -9.09
C ARG A 245 -10.44 8.22 -8.36
N LYS A 246 -11.60 8.24 -9.02
CA LYS A 246 -12.86 7.69 -8.46
C LYS A 246 -12.77 6.19 -8.26
N LEU A 247 -12.22 5.47 -9.22
CA LEU A 247 -12.02 4.02 -9.13
C LEU A 247 -11.10 3.65 -7.97
N LEU A 248 -9.96 4.32 -7.81
CA LEU A 248 -9.00 4.09 -6.72
C LEU A 248 -9.62 4.30 -5.34
N LEU A 249 -10.53 5.26 -5.18
CA LEU A 249 -11.25 5.48 -3.92
C LEU A 249 -12.19 4.31 -3.59
N LEU A 250 -12.92 3.80 -4.60
CA LEU A 250 -13.89 2.72 -4.41
C LEU A 250 -13.24 1.34 -4.29
N GLN A 251 -12.01 1.20 -4.77
CA GLN A 251 -11.32 -0.07 -4.88
C GLN A 251 -10.35 -0.28 -3.72
N ASN A 252 -10.90 -0.36 -2.50
CA ASN A 252 -10.12 -0.55 -1.26
C ASN A 252 -10.54 -1.82 -0.50
N TRP A 253 -9.66 -2.29 0.39
CA TRP A 253 -9.84 -3.50 1.17
C TRP A 253 -10.99 -3.36 2.18
N THR A 254 -11.87 -4.35 2.23
CA THR A 254 -12.85 -4.51 3.32
C THR A 254 -12.80 -5.94 3.86
N GLY A 255 -13.28 -6.16 5.08
CA GLY A 255 -13.28 -7.51 5.66
C GLY A 255 -14.03 -7.60 6.98
N LYS A 256 -14.78 -8.69 7.16
CA LYS A 256 -15.42 -9.04 8.43
C LYS A 256 -14.41 -9.70 9.35
N VAL A 257 -14.16 -9.09 10.50
CA VAL A 257 -13.21 -9.57 11.52
C VAL A 257 -13.73 -9.30 12.93
N ALA A 258 -13.17 -9.98 13.94
CA ALA A 258 -13.56 -9.93 15.36
C ALA A 258 -13.81 -8.51 15.93
N ASP A 259 -14.62 -8.39 16.99
CA ASP A 259 -15.10 -7.10 17.52
C ASP A 259 -14.05 -6.36 18.40
N LEU A 260 -13.03 -5.77 17.76
CA LEU A 260 -12.09 -4.84 18.40
C LEU A 260 -12.01 -3.53 17.62
N ARG A 261 -12.54 -2.45 18.16
CA ARG A 261 -12.60 -1.14 17.49
C ARG A 261 -11.54 -0.23 18.06
N ILE A 262 -10.84 0.51 17.21
CA ILE A 262 -9.80 1.46 17.65
C ILE A 262 -10.38 2.60 18.48
N ASP A 263 -11.66 2.93 18.27
CA ASP A 263 -12.40 3.92 19.06
C ASP A 263 -12.58 3.50 20.54
N ASP A 264 -12.53 2.19 20.80
CA ASP A 264 -12.60 1.60 22.14
C ASP A 264 -11.22 1.52 22.81
N VAL A 265 -10.14 1.74 22.06
CA VAL A 265 -8.76 1.75 22.57
C VAL A 265 -8.49 3.08 23.27
N LYS A 266 -8.87 3.13 24.55
CA LYS A 266 -8.72 4.34 25.38
C LYS A 266 -7.24 4.63 25.66
N PRO A 267 -6.81 5.91 25.63
CA PRO A 267 -5.46 6.30 26.01
C PRO A 267 -5.03 5.70 27.36
N LEU A 268 -3.74 5.41 27.47
CA LEU A 268 -3.12 4.92 28.70
C LEU A 268 -2.01 5.89 29.10
N ALA A 269 -2.07 6.37 30.35
CA ALA A 269 -1.10 7.29 30.90
C ALA A 269 0.34 6.75 30.75
N LEU A 270 1.25 7.64 30.38
CA LEU A 270 2.69 7.36 30.32
C LEU A 270 3.27 7.42 31.73
N GLY A 271 4.10 6.44 32.10
CA GLY A 271 4.73 6.40 33.42
C GLY A 271 5.79 7.51 33.60
N ASN A 272 6.48 7.88 32.52
CA ASN A 272 7.43 8.99 32.51
C ASN A 272 7.37 9.78 31.18
N PRO A 273 6.92 11.05 31.19
CA PRO A 273 6.87 11.88 29.98
C PRO A 273 8.22 12.02 29.24
N SER A 274 9.33 12.08 29.97
CA SER A 274 10.67 12.19 29.37
C SER A 274 11.17 10.88 28.72
N GLY A 275 10.59 9.75 29.12
CA GLY A 275 10.91 8.40 28.62
C GLY A 275 9.79 7.78 27.78
N ALA A 276 8.79 8.57 27.37
CA ALA A 276 7.55 8.08 26.78
C ALA A 276 7.77 7.20 25.55
N ILE A 277 8.69 7.57 24.66
CA ILE A 277 8.98 6.82 23.43
C ILE A 277 9.64 5.48 23.76
N GLN A 278 10.57 5.45 24.72
CA GLN A 278 11.22 4.22 25.16
C GLN A 278 10.21 3.27 25.80
N GLU A 279 9.29 3.82 26.61
CA GLU A 279 8.20 3.08 27.22
C GLU A 279 7.25 2.48 26.17
N ILE A 280 6.81 3.29 25.19
CA ILE A 280 5.98 2.82 24.07
C ILE A 280 6.67 1.68 23.32
N LEU A 281 7.93 1.88 22.92
CA LEU A 281 8.65 0.90 22.10
C LEU A 281 9.01 -0.36 22.90
N SER A 282 9.14 -0.26 24.23
CA SER A 282 9.23 -1.44 25.09
C SER A 282 7.92 -2.23 25.08
N ASP A 283 6.79 -1.55 25.20
CA ASP A 283 5.46 -2.19 25.16
C ASP A 283 5.14 -2.78 23.79
N VAL A 284 5.71 -2.26 22.68
CA VAL A 284 5.55 -2.91 21.36
C VAL A 284 6.04 -4.36 21.39
N SER A 285 7.11 -4.65 22.15
CA SER A 285 7.65 -6.01 22.31
C SER A 285 6.87 -6.87 23.31
N THR A 286 6.29 -6.26 24.37
CA THR A 286 5.75 -7.02 25.52
C THR A 286 4.23 -6.99 25.62
N ASN A 287 3.58 -5.89 25.23
CA ASN A 287 2.14 -5.69 25.26
C ASN A 287 1.70 -4.63 24.22
N ARG A 288 1.43 -5.10 22.99
CA ARG A 288 1.06 -4.25 21.84
C ARG A 288 -0.18 -3.40 22.08
N MET A 289 -1.14 -3.89 22.88
CA MET A 289 -2.33 -3.10 23.23
C MET A 289 -1.96 -1.92 24.12
N ASN A 290 -1.10 -2.12 25.13
CA ASN A 290 -0.61 -1.00 25.95
C ASN A 290 0.19 -0.01 25.11
N ALA A 291 1.04 -0.49 24.19
CA ALA A 291 1.75 0.38 23.26
C ALA A 291 0.80 1.23 22.42
N ALA A 292 -0.25 0.64 21.83
CA ALA A 292 -1.26 1.37 21.08
C ALA A 292 -1.94 2.47 21.92
N ARG A 293 -2.36 2.13 23.15
CA ARG A 293 -2.98 3.08 24.09
C ARG A 293 -2.02 4.21 24.50
N LYS A 294 -0.73 3.91 24.67
CA LYS A 294 0.32 4.89 25.00
C LYS A 294 0.71 5.77 23.81
N ILE A 295 0.70 5.25 22.58
CA ILE A 295 0.84 6.07 21.37
C ILE A 295 -0.28 7.10 21.31
N HIS A 296 -1.53 6.67 21.56
CA HIS A 296 -2.67 7.58 21.58
C HIS A 296 -2.50 8.66 22.66
N GLN A 297 -2.14 8.28 23.89
CA GLN A 297 -1.87 9.24 24.97
C GLN A 297 -0.75 10.22 24.61
N TYR A 298 0.38 9.73 24.10
CA TYR A 298 1.53 10.55 23.72
C TYR A 298 1.15 11.65 22.72
N LEU A 299 0.32 11.33 21.72
CA LEU A 299 -0.14 12.30 20.73
C LEU A 299 -1.16 13.29 21.31
N ASN A 300 -2.05 12.83 22.20
CA ASN A 300 -3.01 13.70 22.88
C ASN A 300 -2.33 14.73 23.80
N ASP A 301 -1.20 14.35 24.41
CA ASP A 301 -0.39 15.23 25.26
C ASP A 301 0.49 16.22 24.46
N GLY A 302 0.34 16.28 23.13
CA GLY A 302 1.14 17.15 22.27
C GLY A 302 2.54 16.60 21.96
N GLY A 303 2.74 15.30 22.15
CA GLY A 303 3.98 14.61 21.79
C GLY A 303 4.35 14.80 20.32
N LYS A 304 5.65 14.99 20.06
CA LYS A 304 6.18 15.20 18.72
C LYS A 304 6.21 13.87 17.96
N VAL A 305 5.20 13.64 17.12
CA VAL A 305 5.08 12.42 16.31
C VAL A 305 6.38 12.06 15.57
N GLN A 306 7.13 13.05 15.07
CA GLN A 306 8.39 12.81 14.37
C GLN A 306 9.43 12.10 15.23
N ASP A 307 9.47 12.35 16.53
CA ASP A 307 10.40 11.69 17.45
C ASP A 307 10.05 10.20 17.59
N LEU A 308 8.75 9.89 17.74
CA LEU A 308 8.25 8.51 17.75
C LEU A 308 8.52 7.80 16.42
N MET A 309 8.19 8.44 15.29
CA MET A 309 8.43 7.87 13.95
C MET A 309 9.91 7.61 13.70
N ASN A 310 10.79 8.53 14.09
CA ASN A 310 12.22 8.37 13.92
C ASN A 310 12.77 7.24 14.80
N ALA A 311 12.24 7.06 16.01
CA ALA A 311 12.61 5.95 16.87
C ALA A 311 12.12 4.61 16.29
N ALA A 312 10.87 4.53 15.83
CA ALA A 312 10.31 3.35 15.18
C ALA A 312 11.11 2.96 13.91
N ARG A 313 11.42 3.91 13.02
CA ARG A 313 12.26 3.67 11.82
C ARG A 313 13.63 3.10 12.16
N ARG A 314 14.28 3.59 13.23
CA ARG A 314 15.57 3.05 13.68
C ARG A 314 15.45 1.59 14.11
N LEU A 315 14.36 1.23 14.80
CA LEU A 315 14.13 -0.16 15.19
C LEU A 315 13.84 -1.05 13.97
N ILE A 316 13.13 -0.55 12.97
CA ILE A 316 12.93 -1.28 11.71
C ILE A 316 14.28 -1.60 11.05
N PHE A 317 15.19 -0.64 10.95
CA PHE A 317 16.51 -0.89 10.36
C PHE A 317 17.39 -1.86 11.15
N LEU A 318 17.13 -2.02 12.46
CA LEU A 318 17.88 -2.91 13.33
C LEU A 318 17.24 -4.30 13.46
N LYS A 319 15.91 -4.38 13.37
CA LYS A 319 15.13 -5.54 13.81
C LYS A 319 14.13 -6.05 12.77
N GLY A 320 13.92 -5.32 11.67
CA GLY A 320 13.11 -5.77 10.53
C GLY A 320 13.72 -7.03 9.90
N GLN A 321 12.89 -8.03 9.62
CA GLN A 321 13.34 -9.36 9.18
C GLN A 321 12.98 -9.66 7.73
N ASN A 322 11.99 -8.99 7.16
CA ASN A 322 11.53 -9.23 5.81
C ASN A 322 10.90 -7.97 5.21
N ALA A 323 10.61 -8.01 3.90
CA ALA A 323 10.08 -6.86 3.18
C ALA A 323 8.77 -6.29 3.78
N HIS A 324 7.93 -7.11 4.42
CA HIS A 324 6.70 -6.66 5.08
C HIS A 324 6.97 -5.65 6.19
N ASP A 325 8.01 -5.84 7.00
CA ASP A 325 8.35 -4.89 8.07
C ASP A 325 8.71 -3.51 7.50
N TYR A 326 9.41 -3.48 6.37
CA TYR A 326 9.87 -2.25 5.73
C TYR A 326 8.72 -1.54 4.99
N LYS A 327 7.95 -2.26 4.17
CA LYS A 327 6.83 -1.65 3.42
C LYS A 327 5.72 -1.18 4.36
N PHE A 328 5.37 -1.99 5.38
CA PHE A 328 4.40 -1.62 6.42
C PHE A 328 4.80 -0.35 7.16
N SER A 329 6.03 -0.31 7.67
CA SER A 329 6.49 0.86 8.42
C SER A 329 6.63 2.09 7.53
N ALA A 330 7.00 1.95 6.26
CA ALA A 330 6.98 3.06 5.32
C ALA A 330 5.54 3.58 5.10
N ALA A 331 4.60 2.69 4.81
CA ALA A 331 3.20 3.00 4.57
C ALA A 331 2.54 3.72 5.76
N VAL A 332 2.55 3.11 6.95
CA VAL A 332 1.85 3.66 8.12
C VAL A 332 2.43 5.00 8.60
N LEU A 333 3.74 5.21 8.45
CA LEU A 333 4.40 6.46 8.85
C LEU A 333 4.22 7.57 7.79
N GLU A 334 4.07 7.21 6.52
CA GLU A 334 3.69 8.13 5.44
C GLU A 334 2.22 8.57 5.62
N ASP A 335 1.31 7.62 5.78
CA ASP A 335 -0.13 7.88 5.79
C ASP A 335 -0.64 8.61 7.02
N TYR A 336 0.10 8.61 8.13
CA TYR A 336 -0.22 9.47 9.26
C TYR A 336 -0.44 10.94 8.84
N PHE A 337 0.27 11.42 7.81
CA PHE A 337 0.10 12.77 7.28
C PHE A 337 -1.01 12.89 6.23
N ASN A 338 -1.52 11.77 5.71
CA ASN A 338 -2.67 11.68 4.83
C ASN A 338 -4.00 11.53 5.58
N VAL A 339 -3.98 11.15 6.85
CA VAL A 339 -5.17 11.02 7.72
C VAL A 339 -5.46 12.35 8.43
N SER A 340 -6.75 12.71 8.51
CA SER A 340 -7.20 13.91 9.21
C SER A 340 -6.77 13.96 10.68
N PRO A 341 -6.53 15.16 11.25
CA PRO A 341 -6.05 15.30 12.63
C PRO A 341 -6.86 14.56 13.70
N ALA A 342 -8.18 14.46 13.54
CA ALA A 342 -9.06 13.74 14.47
C ALA A 342 -8.83 12.21 14.49
N TRP A 343 -8.34 11.65 13.38
CA TRP A 343 -8.24 10.20 13.16
C TRP A 343 -6.80 9.68 13.16
N ARG A 344 -5.81 10.53 12.84
CA ARG A 344 -4.41 10.10 12.67
C ARG A 344 -3.78 9.47 13.92
N GLY A 345 -4.23 9.86 15.12
CA GLY A 345 -3.80 9.26 16.38
C GLY A 345 -4.29 7.83 16.54
N HIS A 346 -5.57 7.59 16.24
CA HIS A 346 -6.17 6.25 16.19
C HIS A 346 -5.44 5.38 15.16
N PHE A 347 -5.25 5.91 13.94
CA PHE A 347 -4.55 5.22 12.87
C PHE A 347 -3.12 4.82 13.28
N LEU A 348 -2.30 5.75 13.78
CA LEU A 348 -0.93 5.43 14.18
C LEU A 348 -0.86 4.46 15.37
N ALA A 349 -1.82 4.49 16.29
CA ALA A 349 -1.89 3.54 17.40
C ALA A 349 -2.02 2.08 16.90
N THR A 350 -2.72 1.85 15.79
CA THR A 350 -2.84 0.51 15.19
C THR A 350 -1.49 -0.08 14.78
N SER A 351 -0.50 0.78 14.48
CA SER A 351 0.83 0.36 14.05
C SER A 351 1.62 -0.42 15.11
N ALA A 352 1.28 -0.27 16.39
CA ALA A 352 1.93 -1.00 17.48
C ALA A 352 1.85 -2.52 17.33
N PHE A 353 0.89 -3.04 16.55
CA PHE A 353 0.68 -4.47 16.39
C PHE A 353 1.69 -5.14 15.45
N THR A 354 2.45 -4.35 14.68
CA THR A 354 3.40 -4.87 13.68
C THR A 354 4.75 -4.15 13.69
N LEU A 355 4.83 -2.91 14.18
CA LEU A 355 6.11 -2.24 14.40
C LEU A 355 7.05 -3.09 15.28
N LYS A 356 8.35 -2.81 15.16
CA LYS A 356 9.37 -3.46 16.00
C LYS A 356 9.53 -2.72 17.31
N GLY A 357 9.53 -3.47 18.40
CA GLY A 357 9.79 -2.98 19.74
C GLY A 357 11.27 -3.04 20.11
N SER A 358 11.63 -2.36 21.20
CA SER A 358 13.02 -2.27 21.64
C SER A 358 13.58 -3.61 22.13
N GLY A 359 12.71 -4.49 22.63
CA GLY A 359 13.03 -5.83 23.10
C GLY A 359 13.07 -6.91 22.02
N ASP A 360 12.65 -6.61 20.78
CA ASP A 360 12.68 -7.58 19.69
C ASP A 360 14.14 -7.92 19.32
N ARG A 361 14.37 -9.10 18.73
CA ARG A 361 15.71 -9.51 18.31
C ARG A 361 16.23 -8.65 17.16
N ASP A 362 17.51 -8.28 17.21
CA ASP A 362 18.20 -7.65 16.08
C ASP A 362 18.27 -8.61 14.87
N ASN A 363 18.20 -8.07 13.66
CA ASN A 363 18.40 -8.83 12.44
C ASN A 363 19.88 -9.30 12.37
N PRO A 364 20.15 -10.60 12.14
CA PRO A 364 21.52 -11.12 12.00
C PRO A 364 22.37 -10.38 10.95
N LEU A 365 21.74 -9.80 9.92
CA LEU A 365 22.40 -8.96 8.93
C LEU A 365 23.06 -7.73 9.54
N VAL A 366 22.52 -7.18 10.63
CA VAL A 366 23.11 -6.02 11.32
C VAL A 366 24.47 -6.40 11.90
N GLU A 367 24.58 -7.57 12.53
CA GLU A 367 25.84 -8.09 13.03
C GLU A 367 26.83 -8.37 11.90
N ARG A 368 26.38 -9.02 10.81
CA ARG A 368 27.19 -9.24 9.61
C ARG A 368 27.71 -7.93 9.02
N THR A 369 26.85 -6.90 8.97
CA THR A 369 27.19 -5.57 8.46
C THR A 369 28.21 -4.88 9.37
N ARG A 370 28.01 -4.92 10.69
CA ARG A 370 28.95 -4.36 11.68
C ARG A 370 30.33 -5.02 11.56
N ALA A 371 30.35 -6.36 11.48
CA ALA A 371 31.58 -7.12 11.28
C ALA A 371 32.28 -6.76 9.96
N ALA A 372 31.55 -6.70 8.85
CA ALA A 372 32.10 -6.37 7.53
C ALA A 372 32.67 -4.94 7.48
N LEU A 373 32.02 -3.98 8.16
CA LEU A 373 32.45 -2.58 8.22
C LEU A 373 33.46 -2.30 9.34
N LYS A 374 33.79 -3.29 10.18
CA LYS A 374 34.64 -3.14 11.38
C LYS A 374 34.14 -2.06 12.34
N ILE A 375 32.83 -2.03 12.61
CA ILE A 375 32.17 -1.03 13.49
C ILE A 375 31.41 -1.63 14.65
#